data_AF-A0A1M7AE27-F1
#
_entry.id   AF-A0A1M7AE27-F1
#
_cell.length_a   1.000
_cell.length_b   1.000
_cell.length_c   1.000
_cell.angle_alpha   90.00
_cell.angle_beta   90.00
_cell.angle_gamma   90.00
#
_symmetry.space_group_name_H-M   'P 1'
#
loop_
_entity.id
_entity.type
_entity.pdbx_description
1 polymer ?
#
loop_
_entity_poly.entity_id
_entity_poly.type
_entity_poly.pdbx_seq_one_letter_code
_entity_poly.pdbx_strand_id
1 'polypeptide(L)'
;MKIVKINVQDGLGQIEVALYGHEASRLTSFLNKASVALAAAPTPPVAMQLAVERFPAMRDSGMPLEERIETAIERIKSGYAAMRIPVEATDPDVVLQDCLIELTRLRSTPPAQEVEPVATRVHSYGGSTGINDYLMSDGSIKAMRPEDVTWTPPAPEVEPVAFQYRVQPWMMACFGEKISADKVERNHRFLEEALELVQACACSQDEAHQLVDYVYGRPVGMIHQEIGGVMVTLAALCLSHGLDMHKSGDVELARIWQKVEQIRAKQAAKPKHSPLPVASPNTPADNGLRKAAEALRILDLLGSGPTADNLRAELNKDKSC
;
A
#
# COMPACT_ATOMS: atom_id res chain seq x y z
N MET A 1 -4.35 32.63 15.68
CA MET A 1 -3.61 31.42 16.08
C MET A 1 -4.08 31.03 17.47
N LYS A 2 -4.47 29.77 17.69
CA LYS A 2 -4.76 29.23 19.03
C LYS A 2 -3.79 28.09 19.29
N ILE A 3 -3.11 28.13 20.44
CA ILE A 3 -2.24 27.05 20.90
C ILE A 3 -3.09 26.13 21.77
N VAL A 4 -3.19 24.86 21.37
CA VAL A 4 -3.89 23.82 22.14
C VAL A 4 -2.82 22.92 22.73
N LYS A 5 -2.79 22.81 24.07
CA LYS A 5 -1.87 21.93 24.78
C LYS A 5 -2.57 20.61 25.06
N ILE A 6 -1.98 19.50 24.63
CA ILE A 6 -2.51 18.16 24.83
C ILE A 6 -1.60 17.44 25.84
N ASN A 7 -2.18 17.06 26.98
CA ASN A 7 -1.49 16.21 27.96
C ASN A 7 -1.69 14.75 27.57
N VAL A 8 -0.60 14.05 27.28
CA VAL A 8 -0.61 12.62 26.98
C VAL A 8 -0.35 11.89 28.30
N GLN A 9 -1.34 11.12 28.78
CA GLN A 9 -1.12 10.21 29.91
C GLN A 9 -0.36 8.99 29.40
N ASP A 10 0.93 8.94 29.71
CA ASP A 10 1.80 7.75 29.88
C ASP A 10 3.29 8.16 29.99
N GLY A 11 3.56 9.29 30.68
CA GLY A 11 4.94 9.73 30.97
C GLY A 11 5.70 10.37 29.80
N LEU A 12 5.09 10.52 28.61
CA LEU A 12 5.75 11.04 27.40
C LEU A 12 5.70 12.58 27.21
N GLY A 13 5.26 13.33 28.22
CA GLY A 13 5.30 14.80 28.21
C GLY A 13 4.13 15.49 27.48
N GLN A 14 4.12 16.82 27.51
CA GLN A 14 3.06 17.67 26.98
C GLN A 14 3.38 18.12 25.55
N ILE A 15 2.42 17.97 24.62
CA ILE A 15 2.58 18.39 23.23
C ILE A 15 1.77 19.68 23.02
N GLU A 16 2.43 20.73 22.51
CA GLU A 16 1.78 21.98 22.14
C GLU A 16 1.62 22.06 20.62
N VAL A 17 0.38 22.27 20.15
CA VAL A 17 0.09 22.39 18.72
C VAL A 17 -0.50 23.78 18.45
N ALA A 18 0.15 24.55 17.57
CA ALA A 18 -0.31 25.86 17.14
C ALA A 18 -1.19 25.71 15.88
N LEU A 19 -2.47 26.10 15.99
CA LEU A 19 -3.44 25.95 14.90
C LEU A 19 -3.95 27.32 14.42
N TYR A 20 -4.21 27.42 13.12
CA TYR A 20 -4.72 28.61 12.45
C TYR A 20 -6.15 28.40 11.93
N GLY A 21 -6.99 29.42 12.08
CA GLY A 21 -8.32 29.47 11.47
C GLY A 21 -9.35 28.47 12.02
N HIS A 22 -10.32 28.11 11.18
CA HIS A 22 -11.51 27.32 11.52
C HIS A 22 -11.21 25.88 12.00
N GLU A 23 -9.98 25.38 11.82
CA GLU A 23 -9.57 24.04 12.23
C GLU A 23 -9.40 23.90 13.75
N ALA A 24 -9.04 24.98 14.45
CA ALA A 24 -8.85 24.96 15.90
C ALA A 24 -10.14 24.58 16.65
N SER A 25 -11.30 25.08 16.21
CA SER A 25 -12.59 24.79 16.84
C SER A 25 -13.04 23.33 16.64
N ARG A 26 -12.70 22.71 15.49
CA ARG A 26 -13.04 21.31 15.20
C ARG A 26 -12.19 20.35 16.02
N LEU A 27 -10.89 20.62 16.17
CA LEU A 27 -10.00 19.77 16.95
C LEU A 27 -10.32 19.82 18.44
N THR A 28 -10.62 21.00 19.00
CA THR A 28 -11.07 21.12 20.40
C THR A 28 -12.37 20.36 20.65
N SER A 29 -13.34 20.44 19.72
CA SER A 29 -14.58 19.66 19.83
C SER A 29 -14.34 18.15 19.76
N PHE A 30 -13.38 17.70 18.94
CA PHE A 30 -13.05 16.28 18.79
C PHE A 30 -12.37 15.74 20.05
N LEU A 31 -11.38 16.47 20.58
CA LEU A 31 -10.64 16.09 21.79
C LEU A 31 -11.54 16.07 23.04
N ASN A 32 -12.46 17.03 23.18
CA ASN A 32 -13.43 17.00 24.27
C ASN A 32 -14.38 15.80 24.18
N LYS A 33 -14.80 15.40 22.97
CA LYS A 33 -15.62 14.19 22.78
C LYS A 33 -14.84 12.90 23.06
N ALA A 34 -13.56 12.85 22.67
CA ALA A 34 -12.69 11.70 22.93
C ALA A 34 -12.38 11.53 24.43
N SER A 35 -12.18 12.64 25.16
CA SER A 35 -11.94 12.62 26.61
C SER A 35 -13.17 12.14 27.39
N VAL A 36 -14.39 12.52 26.96
CA VAL A 36 -15.65 12.02 27.54
C VAL A 36 -15.85 10.53 27.25
N ALA A 37 -15.44 10.03 26.08
CA ALA A 37 -15.52 8.61 25.73
C ALA A 37 -14.53 7.73 26.53
N LEU A 38 -13.32 8.24 26.82
CA LEU A 38 -12.33 7.51 27.62
C LEU A 38 -12.71 7.43 29.10
N ALA A 39 -13.40 8.43 29.65
CA ALA A 39 -13.87 8.44 31.03
C ALA A 39 -15.04 7.47 31.30
N ALA A 40 -15.68 6.92 30.25
CA ALA A 40 -16.82 6.02 30.34
C ALA A 40 -16.47 4.53 30.17
N ALA A 41 -15.18 4.19 29.96
CA ALA A 41 -14.75 2.81 29.83
C ALA A 41 -14.51 2.17 31.21
N PRO A 42 -15.06 0.99 31.51
CA PRO A 42 -14.81 0.31 32.78
C PRO A 42 -13.34 -0.10 32.89
N THR A 43 -12.70 0.27 33.99
CA THR A 43 -11.34 -0.17 34.35
C THR A 43 -11.28 -1.70 34.48
N PRO A 44 -10.34 -2.39 33.80
CA PRO A 44 -10.16 -3.82 33.98
C PRO A 44 -9.50 -4.13 35.34
N PRO A 45 -9.82 -5.27 35.97
CA PRO A 45 -9.28 -5.63 37.27
C PRO A 45 -7.79 -6.00 37.16
N VAL A 46 -7.01 -5.44 38.07
CA VAL A 46 -5.63 -5.82 38.37
C VAL A 46 -5.63 -7.22 38.98
N ALA A 47 -5.07 -8.20 38.28
CA ALA A 47 -4.18 -9.26 38.77
C ALA A 47 -4.15 -10.44 37.80
N MET A 48 -3.06 -10.57 37.04
CA MET A 48 -2.64 -11.87 36.50
C MET A 48 -1.13 -11.98 36.68
N GLN A 49 -0.73 -12.51 37.83
CA GLN A 49 0.59 -13.09 38.02
C GLN A 49 0.73 -14.22 36.99
N LEU A 50 1.49 -13.97 35.93
CA LEU A 50 1.95 -15.04 35.05
C LEU A 50 2.99 -15.84 35.83
N ALA A 51 2.57 -17.02 36.30
CA ALA A 51 3.50 -18.09 36.61
C ALA A 51 4.34 -18.35 35.36
N VAL A 52 5.63 -18.10 35.46
CA VAL A 52 6.61 -18.53 34.45
C VAL A 52 6.70 -20.05 34.57
N GLU A 53 5.82 -20.77 33.85
CA GLU A 53 6.06 -22.17 33.58
C GLU A 53 7.40 -22.27 32.85
N ARG A 54 8.37 -22.94 33.49
CA ARG A 54 9.65 -23.23 32.86
C ARG A 54 9.38 -24.09 31.63
N PHE A 55 9.47 -23.48 30.46
CA PHE A 55 9.55 -24.21 29.21
C PHE A 55 10.64 -25.29 29.33
N PRO A 56 10.39 -26.55 28.93
CA PRO A 56 11.44 -27.55 28.91
C PRO A 56 12.60 -27.02 28.06
N ALA A 57 13.83 -27.22 28.53
CA ALA A 57 15.01 -26.75 27.85
C ALA A 57 14.96 -27.20 26.38
N MET A 58 15.00 -26.24 25.45
CA MET A 58 15.06 -26.56 24.03
C MET A 58 16.25 -27.49 23.79
N ARG A 59 16.02 -28.55 23.01
CA ARG A 59 16.97 -29.66 22.78
C ARG A 59 18.35 -29.19 22.31
N ASP A 60 18.40 -28.00 21.69
CA ASP A 60 19.58 -27.39 21.08
C ASP A 60 20.00 -26.08 21.76
N SER A 61 19.56 -25.84 23.01
CA SER A 61 19.81 -24.58 23.74
C SER A 61 21.28 -24.25 24.00
N GLY A 62 22.18 -25.24 23.89
CA GLY A 62 23.64 -25.06 24.00
C GLY A 62 24.36 -24.70 22.70
N MET A 63 23.66 -24.69 21.56
CA MET A 63 24.25 -24.36 20.26
C MET A 63 24.18 -22.86 19.96
N PRO A 64 25.14 -22.29 19.21
CA PRO A 64 25.01 -20.98 18.59
C PRO A 64 23.70 -20.85 17.81
N LEU A 65 23.11 -19.66 17.82
CA LEU A 65 21.79 -19.41 17.21
C LEU A 65 21.74 -19.80 15.72
N GLU A 66 22.83 -19.59 14.99
CA GLU A 66 22.95 -19.94 13.56
C GLU A 66 22.87 -21.45 13.35
N GLU A 67 23.65 -22.22 14.12
CA GLU A 67 23.65 -23.67 14.07
C GLU A 67 22.29 -24.26 14.49
N ARG A 68 21.57 -23.59 15.39
CA ARG A 68 20.19 -23.96 15.75
C ARG A 68 19.21 -23.73 14.60
N ILE A 69 19.38 -22.63 13.85
CA ILE A 69 18.52 -22.31 12.70
C ILE A 69 18.82 -23.26 11.53
N GLU A 70 20.09 -23.52 11.23
CA GLU A 70 20.51 -24.48 10.20
C GLU A 70 20.00 -25.89 10.51
N THR A 71 20.18 -26.35 11.75
CA THR A 71 19.66 -27.64 12.21
C THR A 71 18.14 -27.71 12.13
N ALA A 72 17.43 -26.59 12.36
CA ALA A 72 15.98 -26.54 12.21
C ALA A 72 15.57 -26.67 10.73
N ILE A 73 16.25 -25.97 9.81
CA ILE A 73 16.03 -26.06 8.36
C ILE A 73 16.29 -27.49 7.85
N GLU A 74 17.37 -28.14 8.27
CA GLU A 74 17.66 -29.52 7.88
C GLU A 74 16.60 -30.52 8.38
N ARG A 75 16.09 -30.33 9.60
CA ARG A 75 15.01 -31.17 10.16
C ARG A 75 13.68 -31.01 9.41
N ILE A 76 13.40 -29.81 8.89
CA ILE A 76 12.22 -29.55 8.05
C ILE A 76 12.40 -30.22 6.68
N LYS A 77 13.53 -29.95 6.01
CA LYS A 77 13.83 -30.50 4.68
C LYS A 77 13.93 -32.04 4.65
N SER A 78 14.39 -32.65 5.73
CA SER A 78 14.52 -34.12 5.85
C SER A 78 13.24 -34.84 6.28
N GLY A 79 12.16 -34.11 6.62
CA GLY A 79 10.87 -34.70 7.00
C GLY A 79 10.84 -35.36 8.40
N TYR A 80 11.87 -35.18 9.22
CA TYR A 80 11.98 -35.80 10.55
C TYR A 80 11.36 -34.96 11.69
N ALA A 81 10.82 -33.78 11.40
CA ALA A 81 10.13 -32.96 12.38
C ALA A 81 8.63 -33.29 12.43
N ALA A 82 8.13 -33.72 13.59
CA ALA A 82 6.69 -33.73 13.87
C ALA A 82 6.21 -32.28 14.05
N MET A 83 6.01 -31.56 12.95
CA MET A 83 5.53 -30.19 13.00
C MET A 83 4.01 -30.15 12.89
N ARG A 84 3.34 -29.79 13.98
CA ARG A 84 1.96 -29.28 13.94
C ARG A 84 2.04 -27.78 13.70
N ILE A 85 2.14 -27.36 12.44
CA ILE A 85 1.88 -25.97 12.05
C ILE A 85 0.73 -25.99 11.04
N PRO A 86 -0.33 -25.19 11.24
CA PRO A 86 -1.38 -25.04 10.23
C PRO A 86 -0.77 -24.58 8.91
N VAL A 87 -1.28 -25.10 7.79
CA VAL A 87 -0.79 -24.88 6.41
C VAL A 87 -0.94 -23.41 5.94
N GLU A 88 -1.32 -22.52 6.84
CA GLU A 88 -1.70 -21.13 6.57
C GLU A 88 -0.74 -20.20 7.33
N ALA A 89 0.20 -19.63 6.56
CA ALA A 89 1.11 -18.52 6.86
C ALA A 89 2.60 -18.90 6.91
N THR A 90 3.23 -18.77 5.73
CA THR A 90 4.68 -18.72 5.48
C THR A 90 5.42 -20.04 5.70
N ASP A 91 6.10 -20.52 4.64
CA ASP A 91 6.95 -21.70 4.71
C ASP A 91 8.05 -21.48 5.77
N PRO A 92 8.10 -22.27 6.85
CA PRO A 92 9.07 -22.09 7.93
C PRO A 92 10.51 -22.06 7.43
N ASP A 93 10.82 -22.76 6.33
CA ASP A 93 12.15 -22.75 5.72
C ASP A 93 12.53 -21.38 5.18
N VAL A 94 11.58 -20.64 4.63
CA VAL A 94 11.80 -19.28 4.08
C VAL A 94 12.05 -18.29 5.22
N VAL A 95 11.25 -18.36 6.30
CA VAL A 95 11.41 -17.47 7.46
C VAL A 95 12.75 -17.70 8.16
N LEU A 96 13.17 -18.96 8.28
CA LEU A 96 14.46 -19.31 8.89
C LEU A 96 15.64 -18.90 7.99
N GLN A 97 15.48 -19.00 6.67
CA GLN A 97 16.47 -18.52 5.71
C GLN A 97 16.63 -16.99 5.78
N ASP A 98 15.53 -16.25 5.85
CA ASP A 98 15.55 -14.79 6.00
C ASP A 98 16.23 -14.37 7.32
N CYS A 99 15.99 -15.11 8.41
CA CYS A 99 16.68 -14.90 9.68
C CYS A 99 18.21 -15.09 9.57
N LEU A 100 18.67 -16.11 8.83
CA LEU A 100 20.11 -16.34 8.61
C LEU A 100 20.76 -15.23 7.78
N ILE A 101 20.07 -14.77 6.75
CA ILE A 101 20.52 -13.65 5.91
C ILE A 101 20.70 -12.39 6.78
N GLU A 102 19.72 -12.09 7.63
CA GLU A 102 19.78 -10.89 8.48
C GLU A 102 20.81 -11.02 9.60
N LEU A 103 20.98 -12.20 10.21
CA LEU A 103 22.05 -12.44 11.19
C LEU A 103 23.44 -12.28 10.57
N THR A 104 23.62 -12.80 9.35
CA THR A 104 24.88 -12.66 8.60
C THR A 104 25.17 -11.19 8.29
N ARG A 105 24.14 -10.43 7.89
CA ARG A 105 24.23 -8.97 7.66
C ARG A 105 24.62 -8.20 8.93
N LEU A 106 23.99 -8.52 10.06
CA LEU A 106 24.29 -7.89 11.34
C LEU A 106 25.70 -8.18 11.84
N ARG A 107 26.25 -9.37 11.56
CA ARG A 107 27.64 -9.72 11.93
C ARG A 107 28.70 -9.18 10.99
N SER A 108 28.36 -9.00 9.72
CA SER A 108 29.23 -8.33 8.75
C SER A 108 29.19 -6.81 8.86
N THR A 109 28.27 -6.27 9.68
CA THR A 109 28.31 -4.89 10.15
C THR A 109 29.44 -4.77 11.18
N PRO A 110 30.47 -3.95 10.94
CA PRO A 110 31.54 -3.77 11.92
C PRO A 110 30.94 -3.27 13.25
N PRO A 111 31.48 -3.70 14.41
CA PRO A 111 31.05 -3.15 15.69
C PRO A 111 31.18 -1.63 15.62
N ALA A 112 30.15 -0.93 16.08
CA ALA A 112 30.18 0.53 16.15
C ALA A 112 31.46 0.93 16.88
N GLN A 113 32.42 1.51 16.15
CA GLN A 113 33.55 2.18 16.78
C GLN A 113 32.98 3.20 17.76
N GLU A 114 33.63 3.40 18.90
CA GLU A 114 33.38 4.59 19.73
C GLU A 114 33.78 5.82 18.90
N VAL A 115 32.86 6.29 18.06
CA VAL A 115 33.04 7.48 17.26
C VAL A 115 32.78 8.66 18.20
N GLU A 116 33.73 9.61 18.25
CA GLU A 116 33.49 10.84 18.99
C GLU A 116 32.16 11.48 18.53
N PRO A 117 31.32 11.94 19.47
CA PRO A 117 30.02 12.51 19.12
C PRO A 117 30.22 13.74 18.23
N VAL A 118 29.50 13.75 17.12
CA VAL A 118 29.56 14.76 16.05
C VAL A 118 28.30 15.62 16.05
N ALA A 119 28.39 16.85 15.54
CA ALA A 119 27.27 17.77 15.52
C ALA A 119 26.21 17.36 14.50
N THR A 120 24.94 17.29 14.92
CA THR A 120 23.78 16.94 14.06
C THR A 120 23.01 18.17 13.58
N ARG A 121 22.92 19.23 14.40
CA ARG A 121 22.30 20.52 14.03
C ARG A 121 22.78 21.65 14.93
N VAL A 122 22.71 22.88 14.43
CA VAL A 122 22.79 24.08 15.29
C VAL A 122 21.54 24.11 16.19
N HIS A 123 21.75 24.18 17.49
CA HIS A 123 20.70 24.30 18.49
C HIS A 123 20.39 25.77 18.82
N SER A 124 21.42 26.59 19.02
CA SER A 124 21.28 28.02 19.31
C SER A 124 22.46 28.78 18.68
N TYR A 125 22.21 30.02 18.24
CA TYR A 125 23.27 30.91 17.76
C TYR A 125 23.74 31.80 18.90
N GLY A 126 24.99 31.66 19.33
CA GLY A 126 25.54 32.59 20.32
C GLY A 126 26.00 33.85 19.63
N GLY A 127 25.49 34.99 20.08
CA GLY A 127 25.66 36.31 19.45
C GLY A 127 27.11 36.78 19.35
N SER A 128 27.50 37.79 20.12
CA SER A 128 28.79 38.51 19.92
C SER A 128 30.06 37.70 20.21
N THR A 129 29.94 36.48 20.74
CA THR A 129 31.08 35.61 21.10
C THR A 129 31.52 34.70 19.95
N GLY A 130 30.68 34.51 18.91
CA GLY A 130 30.96 33.62 17.78
C GLY A 130 30.98 32.13 18.15
N ILE A 131 30.31 31.75 19.24
CA ILE A 131 30.20 30.37 19.71
C ILE A 131 28.73 29.96 19.61
N ASN A 132 28.42 28.85 18.98
CA ASN A 132 27.05 28.32 18.87
C ASN A 132 26.89 27.06 19.72
N ASP A 133 25.66 26.79 20.14
CA ASP A 133 25.31 25.50 20.74
C ASP A 133 24.94 24.52 19.63
N TYR A 134 25.55 23.34 19.64
CA TYR A 134 25.28 22.27 18.68
C TYR A 134 24.69 21.07 19.41
N LEU A 135 23.63 20.49 18.84
CA LEU A 135 23.12 19.19 19.26
C LEU A 135 24.03 18.11 18.69
N MET A 136 24.61 17.28 19.53
CA MET A 136 25.52 16.21 19.17
C MET A 136 24.76 14.90 18.89
N SER A 137 25.40 13.94 18.21
CA SER A 137 24.81 12.65 17.84
C SER A 137 24.44 11.75 19.02
N ASP A 138 25.02 12.00 20.20
CA ASP A 138 24.70 11.33 21.47
C ASP A 138 23.56 12.04 22.25
N GLY A 139 22.99 13.11 21.69
CA GLY A 139 21.95 13.92 22.31
C GLY A 139 22.47 14.99 23.27
N SER A 140 23.79 15.10 23.49
CA SER A 140 24.38 16.19 24.27
C SER A 140 24.34 17.51 23.50
N ILE A 141 24.48 18.63 24.23
CA ILE A 141 24.64 19.96 23.64
C ILE A 141 26.06 20.44 23.94
N LYS A 142 26.80 20.86 22.92
CA LYS A 142 28.16 21.42 23.06
C LYS A 142 28.25 22.82 22.45
N ALA A 143 28.81 23.75 23.22
CA ALA A 143 29.15 25.09 22.76
C ALA A 143 30.49 25.04 22.01
N MET A 144 30.50 25.34 20.72
CA MET A 144 31.69 25.26 19.86
C MET A 144 31.73 26.46 18.91
N ARG A 145 32.93 26.82 18.42
CA ARG A 145 33.04 27.77 17.31
C ARG A 145 32.66 27.05 16.01
N PRO A 146 32.02 27.72 15.03
CA PRO A 146 31.65 27.10 13.76
C PRO A 146 32.79 26.34 13.05
N GLU A 147 34.01 26.87 13.12
CA GLU A 147 35.22 26.28 12.55
C GLU A 147 35.68 24.98 13.22
N ASP A 148 35.26 24.73 14.47
CA ASP A 148 35.64 23.56 15.26
C ASP A 148 34.59 22.42 15.16
N VAL A 149 33.52 22.62 14.39
CA VAL A 149 32.40 21.68 14.32
C VAL A 149 32.67 20.57 13.31
N THR A 150 32.85 19.35 13.82
CA THR A 150 32.74 18.13 13.01
C THR A 150 31.27 17.75 12.89
N TRP A 151 30.72 17.88 11.69
CA TRP A 151 29.34 17.50 11.40
C TRP A 151 29.21 15.99 11.22
N THR A 152 28.09 15.43 11.69
CA THR A 152 27.69 14.09 11.28
C THR A 152 27.58 14.09 9.77
N PRO A 153 28.27 13.19 9.05
CA PRO A 153 27.95 13.00 7.64
C PRO A 153 26.45 12.73 7.53
N PRO A 154 25.75 13.27 6.52
CA PRO A 154 24.35 12.93 6.32
C PRO A 154 24.24 11.40 6.36
N ALA A 155 23.29 10.88 7.15
CA ALA A 155 23.02 9.45 7.15
C ALA A 155 22.92 9.01 5.69
N PRO A 156 23.49 7.84 5.31
CA PRO A 156 23.36 7.38 3.93
C PRO A 156 21.88 7.41 3.59
N GLU A 157 21.50 8.26 2.63
CA GLU A 157 20.14 8.31 2.16
C GLU A 157 19.83 6.90 1.64
N VAL A 158 18.99 6.18 2.37
CA VAL A 158 18.49 4.90 1.90
C VAL A 158 17.54 5.26 0.78
N GLU A 159 18.07 5.27 -0.44
CA GLU A 159 17.30 5.52 -1.65
C GLU A 159 16.06 4.63 -1.62
N PRO A 160 14.85 5.24 -1.65
CA PRO A 160 13.63 4.45 -1.58
C PRO A 160 13.63 3.46 -2.75
N VAL A 161 13.44 2.18 -2.41
CA VAL A 161 13.35 1.10 -3.39
C VAL A 161 12.30 1.49 -4.45
N ALA A 162 12.72 1.55 -5.72
CA ALA A 162 11.85 2.03 -6.78
C ALA A 162 10.54 1.23 -6.84
N PHE A 163 9.45 1.90 -7.20
CA PHE A 163 8.09 1.32 -7.21
C PHE A 163 8.03 -0.06 -7.88
N GLN A 164 8.67 -0.21 -9.05
CA GLN A 164 8.71 -1.47 -9.79
C GLN A 164 9.26 -2.65 -8.96
N TYR A 165 10.31 -2.43 -8.15
CA TYR A 165 10.87 -3.48 -7.29
C TYR A 165 9.94 -3.82 -6.12
N ARG A 166 9.12 -2.87 -5.65
CA ARG A 166 8.11 -3.13 -4.60
C ARG A 166 6.89 -3.92 -5.10
N VAL A 167 6.61 -3.88 -6.40
CA VAL A 167 5.52 -4.68 -7.02
C VAL A 167 5.89 -6.16 -7.09
N GLN A 168 7.17 -6.50 -7.28
CA GLN A 168 7.62 -7.89 -7.47
C GLN A 168 7.26 -8.82 -6.28
N PRO A 169 7.49 -8.47 -5.00
CA PRO A 169 7.07 -9.31 -3.88
C PRO A 169 5.56 -9.58 -3.84
N TRP A 170 4.73 -8.58 -4.17
CA TRP A 170 3.27 -8.75 -4.23
C TRP A 170 2.87 -9.72 -5.36
N MET A 171 3.50 -9.57 -6.53
CA MET A 171 3.30 -10.47 -7.68
C MET A 171 3.61 -11.92 -7.29
N MET A 172 4.76 -12.15 -6.64
CA MET A 172 5.16 -13.47 -6.17
C MET A 172 4.21 -14.03 -5.12
N ALA A 173 3.79 -13.21 -4.16
CA ALA A 173 2.83 -13.63 -3.13
C ALA A 173 1.48 -14.03 -3.74
N CYS A 174 0.94 -13.26 -4.68
CA CYS A 174 -0.39 -13.53 -5.24
C CYS A 174 -0.39 -14.64 -6.29
N PHE A 175 0.64 -14.70 -7.13
CA PHE A 175 0.58 -15.46 -8.38
C PHE A 175 1.69 -16.51 -8.51
N GLY A 176 2.75 -16.44 -7.70
CA GLY A 176 3.95 -17.26 -7.86
C GLY A 176 4.74 -16.93 -9.14
N GLU A 177 5.87 -17.63 -9.33
CA GLU A 177 6.83 -17.33 -10.40
C GLU A 177 6.21 -17.46 -11.80
N LYS A 178 5.54 -18.59 -12.06
CA LYS A 178 5.04 -18.94 -13.39
C LYS A 178 4.04 -17.93 -13.94
N ILE A 179 3.05 -17.54 -13.13
CA ILE A 179 2.01 -16.60 -13.55
C ILE A 179 2.56 -15.17 -13.57
N SER A 180 3.48 -14.84 -12.65
CA SER A 180 4.14 -13.53 -12.66
C SER A 180 4.97 -13.30 -13.92
N ALA A 181 5.58 -14.37 -14.46
CA ALA A 181 6.37 -14.35 -15.69
C ALA A 181 5.53 -14.50 -16.98
N ASP A 182 4.21 -14.71 -16.90
CA ASP A 182 3.35 -14.86 -18.07
C ASP A 182 3.14 -13.51 -18.78
N LYS A 183 3.91 -13.30 -19.85
CA LYS A 183 3.88 -12.06 -20.63
C LYS A 183 2.51 -11.77 -21.25
N VAL A 184 1.75 -12.80 -21.63
CA VAL A 184 0.42 -12.62 -22.25
C VAL A 184 -0.58 -12.17 -21.18
N GLU A 185 -0.57 -12.82 -20.02
CA GLU A 185 -1.44 -12.40 -18.92
C GLU A 185 -1.08 -10.99 -18.42
N ARG A 186 0.21 -10.66 -18.28
CA ARG A 186 0.63 -9.31 -17.89
C ARG A 186 0.24 -8.26 -18.93
N ASN A 187 0.35 -8.58 -20.22
CA ASN A 187 -0.10 -7.68 -21.29
C ASN A 187 -1.61 -7.39 -21.21
N HIS A 188 -2.43 -8.43 -21.08
CA HIS A 188 -3.89 -8.26 -20.97
C HIS A 188 -4.31 -7.52 -19.70
N ARG A 189 -3.62 -7.74 -18.58
CA ARG A 189 -3.90 -7.01 -17.33
C ARG A 189 -3.54 -5.54 -17.42
N PHE A 190 -2.39 -5.21 -18.03
CA PHE A 190 -2.05 -3.83 -18.29
C PHE A 190 -3.08 -3.14 -19.21
N LEU A 191 -3.52 -3.81 -20.28
CA LEU A 191 -4.54 -3.27 -21.18
C LEU A 191 -5.87 -3.00 -20.47
N GLU A 192 -6.33 -3.91 -19.59
CA GLU A 192 -7.54 -3.72 -18.80
C GLU A 192 -7.45 -2.47 -17.91
N GLU A 193 -6.39 -2.33 -17.12
CA GLU A 193 -6.20 -1.19 -16.22
C GLU A 193 -6.08 0.14 -16.98
N ALA A 194 -5.42 0.13 -18.15
CA ALA A 194 -5.35 1.29 -19.03
C ALA A 194 -6.74 1.69 -19.56
N LEU A 195 -7.56 0.72 -19.94
CA LEU A 195 -8.94 0.95 -20.39
C LEU A 195 -9.83 1.45 -19.24
N GLU A 196 -9.70 0.90 -18.04
CA GLU A 196 -10.42 1.38 -16.86
C GLU A 196 -10.04 2.83 -16.51
N LEU A 197 -8.75 3.18 -16.61
CA LEU A 197 -8.29 4.55 -16.38
C LEU A 197 -8.87 5.54 -17.39
N VAL A 198 -8.82 5.25 -18.69
CA VAL A 198 -9.37 6.17 -19.70
C VAL A 198 -10.90 6.24 -19.64
N GLN A 199 -11.57 5.14 -19.28
CA GLN A 199 -13.00 5.15 -19.00
C GLN A 199 -13.34 6.06 -17.81
N ALA A 200 -12.55 6.00 -16.73
CA ALA A 200 -12.70 6.91 -15.58
C ALA A 200 -12.46 8.39 -15.97
N CYS A 201 -11.67 8.62 -17.02
CA CYS A 201 -11.46 9.94 -17.64
C CYS A 201 -12.54 10.30 -18.69
N ALA A 202 -13.66 9.56 -18.72
CA ALA A 202 -14.80 9.74 -19.63
C ALA A 202 -14.52 9.48 -21.12
N CYS A 203 -13.46 8.72 -21.45
CA CYS A 203 -13.27 8.20 -22.81
C CYS A 203 -14.39 7.20 -23.13
N SER A 204 -15.06 7.41 -24.26
CA SER A 204 -16.08 6.49 -24.74
C SER A 204 -15.46 5.22 -25.33
N GLN A 205 -16.24 4.15 -25.39
CA GLN A 205 -15.81 2.91 -26.04
C GLN A 205 -15.46 3.15 -27.52
N ASP A 206 -16.24 3.95 -28.23
CA ASP A 206 -16.01 4.23 -29.66
C ASP A 206 -14.69 4.99 -29.88
N GLU A 207 -14.35 5.95 -29.02
CA GLU A 207 -13.05 6.65 -29.05
C GLU A 207 -11.89 5.68 -28.77
N ALA A 208 -12.03 4.78 -27.79
CA ALA A 208 -11.03 3.77 -27.50
C ALA A 208 -10.80 2.82 -28.69
N HIS A 209 -11.87 2.38 -29.35
CA HIS A 209 -11.78 1.51 -30.54
C HIS A 209 -11.11 2.21 -31.73
N GLN A 210 -11.38 3.51 -31.95
CA GLN A 210 -10.68 4.28 -32.98
C GLN A 210 -9.16 4.34 -32.74
N LEU A 211 -8.74 4.46 -31.47
CA LEU A 211 -7.32 4.41 -31.10
C LEU A 211 -6.71 3.02 -31.31
N VAL A 212 -7.47 1.95 -31.04
CA VAL A 212 -7.04 0.58 -31.36
C VAL A 212 -6.76 0.46 -32.85
N ASP A 213 -7.71 0.84 -33.72
CA ASP A 213 -7.51 0.77 -35.18
C ASP A 213 -6.32 1.60 -35.64
N TYR A 214 -6.15 2.80 -35.07
CA TYR A 214 -5.03 3.70 -35.39
C TYR A 214 -3.66 3.16 -34.97
N VAL A 215 -3.56 2.48 -33.83
CA VAL A 215 -2.29 1.90 -33.34
C VAL A 215 -1.96 0.61 -34.07
N TYR A 216 -2.94 -0.30 -34.21
CA TYR A 216 -2.74 -1.58 -34.88
C TYR A 216 -2.61 -1.48 -36.41
N GLY A 217 -2.99 -0.35 -37.01
CA GLY A 217 -2.77 -0.04 -38.42
C GLY A 217 -1.33 0.36 -38.80
N ARG A 218 -0.40 0.39 -37.83
CA ARG A 218 1.00 0.80 -38.03
C ARG A 218 1.99 -0.36 -37.83
N PRO A 219 3.26 -0.21 -38.27
CA PRO A 219 4.31 -1.15 -37.91
C PRO A 219 4.48 -1.28 -36.39
N VAL A 220 4.77 -2.49 -35.94
CA VAL A 220 5.01 -2.80 -34.52
C VAL A 220 6.24 -2.04 -34.00
N GLY A 221 6.08 -1.35 -32.87
CA GLY A 221 7.14 -0.58 -32.21
C GLY A 221 8.10 -1.43 -31.35
N MET A 222 9.16 -0.79 -30.85
CA MET A 222 10.11 -1.44 -29.94
C MET A 222 9.62 -1.37 -28.51
N ILE A 223 9.59 -2.51 -27.80
CA ILE A 223 9.02 -2.62 -26.43
C ILE A 223 9.54 -1.53 -25.48
N HIS A 224 10.85 -1.29 -25.42
CA HIS A 224 11.41 -0.28 -24.50
C HIS A 224 10.94 1.15 -24.81
N GLN A 225 10.74 1.47 -26.09
CA GLN A 225 10.23 2.76 -26.54
C GLN A 225 8.76 2.93 -26.16
N GLU A 226 7.94 1.89 -26.36
CA GLU A 226 6.52 1.92 -26.00
C GLU A 226 6.31 2.00 -24.48
N ILE A 227 7.17 1.34 -23.69
CA ILE A 227 7.19 1.51 -22.23
C ILE A 227 7.44 2.97 -21.86
N GLY A 228 8.43 3.62 -22.49
CA GLY A 228 8.71 5.04 -22.28
C GLY A 228 7.53 5.94 -22.67
N GLY A 229 6.88 5.65 -23.81
CA GLY A 229 5.69 6.38 -24.27
C GLY A 229 4.53 6.29 -23.29
N VAL A 230 4.25 5.09 -22.77
CA VAL A 230 3.23 4.86 -21.73
C VAL A 230 3.56 5.64 -20.46
N MET A 231 4.80 5.59 -19.97
CA MET A 231 5.18 6.30 -18.74
C MET A 231 4.99 7.82 -18.88
N VAL A 232 5.42 8.41 -20.00
CA VAL A 232 5.29 9.85 -20.25
C VAL A 232 3.83 10.27 -20.35
N THR A 233 3.02 9.49 -21.07
CA THR A 233 1.59 9.82 -21.27
C THR A 233 0.77 9.62 -20.00
N LEU A 234 1.06 8.58 -19.21
CA LEU A 234 0.44 8.40 -17.88
C LEU A 234 0.77 9.58 -16.95
N ALA A 235 2.04 10.00 -16.90
CA ALA A 235 2.43 11.16 -16.09
C ALA A 235 1.71 12.44 -16.53
N ALA A 236 1.62 12.68 -17.85
CA ALA A 236 0.90 13.82 -18.40
C ALA A 236 -0.61 13.79 -18.08
N LEU A 237 -1.23 12.62 -18.14
CA LEU A 237 -2.63 12.43 -17.75
C LEU A 237 -2.83 12.68 -16.24
N CYS A 238 -1.95 12.16 -15.38
CA CYS A 238 -2.02 12.45 -13.95
C CYS A 238 -1.89 13.96 -13.67
N LEU A 239 -0.97 14.65 -14.36
CA LEU A 239 -0.80 16.10 -14.24
C LEU A 239 -2.06 16.87 -14.68
N SER A 240 -2.72 16.48 -15.78
CA SER A 240 -3.95 17.15 -16.23
C SER A 240 -5.12 16.97 -15.26
N HIS A 241 -5.13 15.88 -14.49
CA HIS A 241 -6.11 15.61 -13.44
C HIS A 241 -5.68 16.09 -12.03
N GLY A 242 -4.50 16.71 -11.89
CA GLY A 242 -3.97 17.17 -10.61
C GLY A 242 -3.66 16.03 -9.62
N LEU A 243 -3.29 14.85 -10.15
CA LEU A 243 -2.98 13.65 -9.38
C LEU A 243 -1.48 13.38 -9.34
N ASP A 244 -1.00 12.89 -8.19
CA ASP A 244 0.35 12.36 -8.04
C ASP A 244 0.35 10.87 -8.43
N MET A 245 1.03 10.56 -9.54
CA MET A 245 1.12 9.20 -10.10
C MET A 245 1.75 8.21 -9.10
N HIS A 246 2.82 8.60 -8.42
CA HIS A 246 3.55 7.70 -7.50
C HIS A 246 2.74 7.46 -6.23
N LYS A 247 2.13 8.51 -5.67
CA LYS A 247 1.25 8.37 -4.51
C LYS A 247 0.04 7.49 -4.82
N SER A 248 -0.53 7.63 -6.02
CA SER A 248 -1.66 6.81 -6.47
C SER A 248 -1.26 5.33 -6.57
N GLY A 249 -0.08 5.05 -7.14
CA GLY A 249 0.50 3.71 -7.18
C GLY A 249 0.75 3.12 -5.79
N ASP A 250 1.27 3.91 -4.85
CA ASP A 250 1.55 3.45 -3.48
C ASP A 250 0.29 3.14 -2.68
N VAL A 251 -0.75 3.97 -2.81
CA VAL A 251 -2.06 3.70 -2.21
C VAL A 251 -2.66 2.42 -2.76
N GLU A 252 -2.59 2.21 -4.08
CA GLU A 252 -3.13 1.02 -4.73
C GLU A 252 -2.34 -0.24 -4.32
N LEU A 253 -1.01 -0.17 -4.33
CA LEU A 253 -0.16 -1.28 -3.89
C LEU A 253 -0.45 -1.67 -2.43
N ALA A 254 -0.58 -0.70 -1.54
CA ALA A 254 -0.98 -0.96 -0.15
C ALA A 254 -2.37 -1.61 -0.05
N ARG A 255 -3.32 -1.18 -0.89
CA ARG A 255 -4.69 -1.72 -0.93
C ARG A 255 -4.72 -3.17 -1.42
N ILE A 256 -4.00 -3.52 -2.49
CA ILE A 256 -4.03 -4.88 -3.07
C ILE A 256 -3.30 -5.91 -2.20
N TRP A 257 -2.34 -5.48 -1.37
CA TRP A 257 -1.77 -6.32 -0.32
C TRP A 257 -2.82 -6.83 0.68
N GLN A 258 -3.87 -6.05 0.96
CA GLN A 258 -4.98 -6.49 1.82
C GLN A 258 -5.93 -7.48 1.13
N LYS A 259 -5.71 -7.79 -0.16
CA LYS A 259 -6.59 -8.63 -0.99
C LYS A 259 -5.92 -9.91 -1.50
N VAL A 260 -4.74 -10.28 -1.00
CA VAL A 260 -3.96 -11.43 -1.49
C VAL A 260 -4.80 -12.71 -1.59
N GLU A 261 -5.53 -13.08 -0.53
CA GLU A 261 -6.33 -14.32 -0.54
C GLU A 261 -7.51 -14.28 -1.52
N GLN A 262 -8.16 -13.12 -1.66
CA GLN A 262 -9.22 -12.94 -2.65
C GLN A 262 -8.69 -13.04 -4.08
N ILE A 263 -7.50 -12.49 -4.33
CA ILE A 263 -6.84 -12.53 -5.63
C ILE A 263 -6.44 -13.97 -5.97
N ARG A 264 -5.85 -14.70 -5.03
CA ARG A 264 -5.51 -16.12 -5.18
C ARG A 264 -6.74 -16.97 -5.50
N ALA A 265 -7.83 -16.80 -4.75
CA ALA A 265 -9.08 -17.51 -4.99
C ALA A 265 -9.65 -17.22 -6.38
N LYS A 266 -9.68 -15.94 -6.80
CA LYS A 266 -10.12 -15.55 -8.14
C LYS A 266 -9.23 -16.15 -9.23
N GLN A 267 -7.90 -16.17 -9.02
CA GLN A 267 -6.97 -16.75 -9.98
C GLN A 267 -7.18 -18.26 -10.13
N ALA A 268 -7.36 -18.97 -9.02
CA ALA A 268 -7.62 -20.41 -9.02
C ALA A 268 -8.93 -20.77 -9.76
N ALA A 269 -9.91 -19.87 -9.75
CA ALA A 269 -11.21 -20.05 -10.41
C ALA A 269 -11.20 -19.70 -11.91
N LYS A 270 -10.10 -19.18 -12.48
CA LYS A 270 -10.06 -18.80 -13.91
C LYS A 270 -10.10 -20.05 -14.82
N PRO A 271 -10.96 -20.07 -15.85
CA PRO A 271 -10.89 -21.11 -16.87
C PRO A 271 -9.60 -20.99 -17.69
N LYS A 272 -9.02 -22.13 -18.08
CA LYS A 272 -7.70 -22.21 -18.72
C LYS A 272 -7.58 -21.60 -20.13
N HIS A 273 -8.66 -21.11 -20.75
CA HIS A 273 -8.68 -20.79 -22.18
C HIS A 273 -9.38 -19.48 -22.58
N SER A 274 -9.66 -18.56 -21.66
CA SER A 274 -10.26 -17.25 -22.02
C SER A 274 -9.46 -16.10 -21.42
N PRO A 275 -9.13 -15.05 -22.21
CA PRO A 275 -8.52 -13.83 -21.71
C PRO A 275 -9.50 -12.98 -20.88
N LEU A 276 -10.80 -13.21 -21.03
CA LEU A 276 -11.86 -12.54 -20.30
C LEU A 276 -12.34 -13.39 -19.12
N PRO A 277 -12.62 -12.79 -17.94
CA PRO A 277 -13.36 -13.45 -16.89
C PRO A 277 -14.69 -13.97 -17.44
N VAL A 278 -15.08 -15.19 -17.05
CA VAL A 278 -16.46 -15.64 -17.30
C VAL A 278 -17.34 -14.71 -16.47
N ALA A 279 -18.20 -13.95 -17.13
CA ALA A 279 -19.18 -13.12 -16.44
C ALA A 279 -19.95 -14.01 -15.44
N SER A 280 -20.05 -13.57 -14.18
CA SER A 280 -21.04 -14.15 -13.28
C SER A 280 -22.41 -14.09 -13.99
N PRO A 281 -23.28 -15.11 -13.84
CA PRO A 281 -24.53 -15.15 -14.58
C PRO A 281 -25.45 -14.01 -14.09
N ASN A 282 -25.29 -12.83 -14.69
CA ASN A 282 -26.34 -11.83 -14.74
C ASN A 282 -27.32 -12.35 -15.79
N THR A 283 -28.45 -12.85 -15.32
CA THR A 283 -29.54 -13.37 -16.12
C THR A 283 -29.88 -12.38 -17.25
N PRO A 284 -30.01 -12.82 -18.52
CA PRO A 284 -30.30 -11.95 -19.66
C PRO A 284 -31.55 -11.05 -19.50
N ALA A 285 -32.45 -11.39 -18.57
CA ALA A 285 -33.62 -10.61 -18.21
C ALA A 285 -33.31 -9.22 -17.63
N ASP A 286 -32.15 -9.04 -16.97
CA ASP A 286 -31.87 -7.81 -16.19
C ASP A 286 -31.45 -6.62 -17.08
N ASN A 287 -30.87 -6.89 -18.25
CA ASN A 287 -30.49 -5.86 -19.22
C ASN A 287 -31.69 -5.27 -19.98
N GLY A 288 -32.74 -6.06 -20.22
CA GLY A 288 -33.98 -5.59 -20.86
C GLY A 288 -34.79 -4.67 -19.95
N LEU A 289 -34.91 -5.05 -18.67
CA LEU A 289 -35.63 -4.28 -17.65
C LEU A 289 -34.95 -2.93 -17.35
N ARG A 290 -33.61 -2.87 -17.34
CA ARG A 290 -32.87 -1.61 -17.16
C ARG A 290 -33.04 -0.65 -18.34
N LYS A 291 -32.95 -1.14 -19.58
CA LYS A 291 -33.21 -0.32 -20.78
C LYS A 291 -34.65 0.18 -20.84
N ALA A 292 -35.62 -0.65 -20.46
CA ALA A 292 -37.03 -0.25 -20.40
C ALA A 292 -37.29 0.80 -19.32
N ALA A 293 -36.67 0.67 -18.14
CA ALA A 293 -36.79 1.65 -17.06
C ALA A 293 -36.17 3.01 -17.43
N GLU A 294 -35.05 3.01 -18.15
CA GLU A 294 -34.39 4.22 -18.63
C GLU A 294 -35.18 4.92 -19.74
N ALA A 295 -35.76 4.15 -20.69
CA ALA A 295 -36.67 4.66 -21.70
C ALA A 295 -37.94 5.29 -21.11
N LEU A 296 -38.53 4.67 -20.08
CA LEU A 296 -39.67 5.23 -19.33
C LEU A 296 -39.31 6.54 -18.62
N ARG A 297 -38.10 6.64 -18.07
CA ARG A 297 -37.61 7.84 -17.41
C ARG A 297 -37.40 9.00 -18.38
N ILE A 298 -36.92 8.70 -19.60
CA ILE A 298 -36.78 9.68 -20.69
C ILE A 298 -38.16 10.14 -21.18
N LEU A 299 -39.15 9.23 -21.27
CA LEU A 299 -40.53 9.58 -21.65
C LEU A 299 -41.24 10.47 -20.63
N ASP A 300 -40.96 10.32 -19.33
CA ASP A 300 -41.49 11.23 -18.30
C ASP A 300 -40.84 12.62 -18.32
N LEU A 301 -39.59 12.73 -18.77
CA LEU A 301 -38.90 14.00 -18.96
C LEU A 301 -39.39 14.78 -20.20
N LEU A 302 -39.91 14.08 -21.21
CA LEU A 302 -40.38 14.68 -22.47
C LEU A 302 -41.81 15.26 -22.40
N GLY A 303 -42.56 14.99 -21.31
CA GLY A 303 -43.94 15.47 -21.15
C GLY A 303 -44.94 14.85 -22.14
N SER A 304 -46.18 15.33 -22.15
CA SER A 304 -47.26 14.84 -23.02
C SER A 304 -47.14 15.43 -24.42
N GLY A 305 -46.95 14.58 -25.43
CA GLY A 305 -46.90 14.96 -26.84
C GLY A 305 -46.97 13.74 -27.75
N PRO A 306 -47.37 13.92 -29.03
CA PRO A 306 -47.68 12.81 -29.93
C PRO A 306 -46.52 11.82 -30.15
N THR A 307 -45.27 12.29 -30.03
CA THR A 307 -44.07 11.45 -30.12
C THR A 307 -43.89 10.55 -28.89
N ALA A 308 -44.17 11.06 -27.69
CA ALA A 308 -44.08 10.30 -26.44
C ALA A 308 -45.20 9.25 -26.34
N ASP A 309 -46.39 9.58 -26.85
CA ASP A 309 -47.54 8.67 -26.85
C ASP A 309 -47.38 7.52 -27.85
N ASN A 310 -46.77 7.77 -29.01
CA ASN A 310 -46.44 6.71 -29.98
C ASN A 310 -45.37 5.73 -29.44
N LEU A 311 -44.33 6.24 -28.78
CA LEU A 311 -43.29 5.40 -28.15
C LEU A 311 -43.84 4.57 -26.98
N ARG A 312 -44.75 5.13 -26.17
CA ARG A 312 -45.46 4.37 -25.11
C ARG A 312 -46.32 3.25 -25.69
N ALA A 313 -46.94 3.46 -26.85
CA ALA A 313 -47.76 2.45 -27.52
C ALA A 313 -46.93 1.29 -28.08
N GLU A 314 -45.74 1.54 -28.62
CA GLU A 314 -44.81 0.48 -29.07
C GLU A 314 -44.26 -0.33 -27.89
N LEU A 315 -43.81 0.32 -26.81
CA LEU A 315 -43.29 -0.35 -25.61
C LEU A 315 -44.32 -1.26 -24.90
N ASN A 316 -45.61 -1.01 -25.08
CA ASN A 316 -46.67 -1.85 -24.51
C ASN A 316 -47.07 -3.02 -25.43
N LYS A 317 -46.72 -3.01 -26.72
CA LYS A 317 -46.93 -4.17 -27.62
C LYS A 317 -45.99 -5.34 -27.29
N ASP A 318 -44.78 -5.05 -26.82
CA ASP A 318 -43.80 -6.07 -26.43
C ASP A 318 -44.08 -6.72 -25.07
N LYS A 319 -45.06 -6.22 -24.29
CA LYS A 319 -45.43 -6.79 -22.98
C LYS A 319 -46.53 -7.86 -23.07
N SER A 320 -47.10 -8.11 -24.25
CA SER A 320 -48.20 -9.07 -24.45
C SER A 320 -47.82 -10.35 -25.21
N CYS A 321 -46.53 -10.70 -25.26
CA CYS A 321 -46.05 -11.96 -25.85
C CYS A 321 -45.20 -12.76 -24.87
#